data_AF-A0A1Q6U0I8-F1
#
_entry.id   AF-A0A1Q6U0I8-F1
#
_cell.length_a   1.000
_cell.length_b   1.000
_cell.length_c   1.000
_cell.angle_alpha   90.00
_cell.angle_beta   90.00
_cell.angle_gamma   90.00
#
_symmetry.space_group_name_H-M   'P 1'
#
loop_
_entity.id
_entity.type
_entity.pdbx_description
1 polymer ?
#
loop_
_entity_poly.entity_id
_entity_poly.type
_entity_poly.pdbx_seq_one_letter_code
_entity_poly.pdbx_strand_id
1 'polypeptide(L)'
;MAGINLFYNFTNPIEKQKEQQREALIKKNYDEIYAHEAAHKAAGGSLAGAIVIERNADGIPMAGHVDIKMPALDSANPQKTINDANTVIRSAMAPSDPSGQDFRVAAQAESIKMQAQAIKSKDVGNKLDYNA
;
A
#
# COMPACT_ATOMS: atom_id res chain seq x y z
N MET A 1 33.75 -54.53 12.39
CA MET A 1 34.37 -53.46 11.59
C MET A 1 33.28 -52.51 11.15
N ALA A 2 33.32 -51.25 11.61
CA ALA A 2 32.32 -50.23 11.31
C ALA A 2 32.56 -49.65 9.91
N GLY A 3 31.62 -49.89 8.99
CA GLY A 3 31.61 -49.25 7.67
C GLY A 3 31.05 -47.85 7.79
N ILE A 4 31.91 -46.85 7.64
CA ILE A 4 31.55 -45.43 7.62
C ILE A 4 30.85 -45.16 6.28
N ASN A 5 29.52 -44.99 6.30
CA ASN A 5 28.76 -44.46 5.17
C ASN A 5 28.99 -42.94 5.10
N LEU A 6 30.00 -42.52 4.35
CA LEU A 6 30.25 -41.12 4.06
C LEU A 6 29.45 -40.71 2.82
N PHE A 7 28.17 -40.39 3.00
CA PHE A 7 27.35 -39.77 1.96
C PHE A 7 27.85 -38.34 1.71
N TYR A 8 28.78 -38.17 0.77
CA TYR A 8 29.11 -36.86 0.24
C TYR A 8 27.91 -36.35 -0.57
N ASN A 9 27.18 -35.38 0.00
CA ASN A 9 26.21 -34.58 -0.73
C ASN A 9 26.96 -33.70 -1.75
N PHE A 10 27.24 -34.25 -2.94
CA PHE A 10 27.66 -33.47 -4.09
C PHE A 10 26.44 -32.72 -4.65
N THR A 11 26.17 -31.54 -4.10
CA THR A 11 25.21 -30.63 -4.72
C THR A 11 25.73 -30.21 -6.10
N ASN A 12 24.98 -30.52 -7.15
CA ASN A 12 25.33 -30.18 -8.52
C ASN A 12 25.59 -28.66 -8.64
N PRO A 13 26.74 -28.21 -9.18
CA PRO A 13 27.06 -26.79 -9.32
C PRO A 13 25.97 -25.96 -10.02
N ILE A 14 25.25 -26.57 -10.97
CA ILE A 14 24.12 -25.94 -11.66
C ILE A 14 22.95 -25.69 -10.71
N GLU A 15 22.62 -26.66 -9.86
CA GLU A 15 21.53 -26.51 -8.87
C GLU A 15 21.89 -25.47 -7.80
N LYS A 16 23.15 -25.42 -7.37
CA LYS A 16 23.64 -24.37 -6.47
C LYS A 16 23.51 -22.98 -7.10
N GLN A 17 23.84 -22.84 -8.39
CA GLN A 17 23.72 -21.57 -9.10
C GLN A 17 22.27 -21.13 -9.27
N LYS A 18 21.36 -22.08 -9.60
CA LYS A 18 19.92 -21.81 -9.67
C LYS A 18 19.36 -21.33 -8.34
N GLU A 19 19.75 -21.96 -7.23
CA GLU A 19 19.29 -21.54 -5.90
C GLU A 19 19.76 -20.11 -5.58
N GLN A 20 21.02 -19.79 -5.86
CA GLN A 20 21.55 -18.44 -5.67
C GLN A 20 20.79 -17.39 -6.50
N GLN A 21 20.46 -17.71 -7.76
CA GLN A 21 19.66 -16.82 -8.61
C GLN A 21 18.25 -16.64 -8.06
N ARG A 22 17.65 -17.72 -7.53
CA ARG A 22 16.33 -17.69 -6.90
C ARG A 22 16.33 -16.84 -5.63
N GLU A 23 17.30 -17.02 -4.74
CA GLU A 23 17.45 -16.20 -3.52
C GLU A 23 17.64 -14.72 -3.86
N ALA A 24 18.47 -14.42 -4.87
CA ALA A 24 18.67 -13.05 -5.34
C ALA A 24 17.37 -12.43 -5.87
N LEU A 25 16.58 -13.19 -6.63
CA LEU A 25 15.28 -12.75 -7.14
C LEU A 25 14.27 -12.52 -6.01
N ILE A 26 14.20 -13.43 -5.03
CA ILE A 26 13.34 -13.29 -3.85
C ILE A 26 13.67 -11.99 -3.11
N LYS A 27 14.96 -11.77 -2.81
CA LYS A 27 15.41 -10.58 -2.08
C LYS A 27 15.09 -9.31 -2.86
N LYS A 28 15.42 -9.28 -4.15
CA LYS A 28 15.17 -8.12 -5.01
C LYS A 28 13.68 -7.75 -5.03
N ASN A 29 12.82 -8.70 -5.37
CA ASN A 29 11.37 -8.45 -5.45
C ASN A 29 10.79 -8.06 -4.09
N TYR A 30 11.26 -8.69 -3.01
CA TYR A 30 10.82 -8.33 -1.66
C TYR A 30 11.16 -6.88 -1.34
N ASP A 31 12.40 -6.46 -1.57
CA ASP A 31 12.85 -5.12 -1.23
C ASP A 31 12.09 -4.05 -2.04
N GLU A 32 11.86 -4.32 -3.35
CA GLU A 32 11.10 -3.43 -4.23
C GLU A 32 9.63 -3.30 -3.79
N ILE A 33 8.93 -4.41 -3.60
CA ILE A 33 7.52 -4.42 -3.16
C ILE A 33 7.41 -3.80 -1.76
N TYR A 34 8.28 -4.19 -0.84
CA TYR A 34 8.22 -3.66 0.53
C TYR A 34 8.45 -2.16 0.57
N ALA A 35 9.39 -1.62 -0.21
CA ALA A 35 9.62 -0.19 -0.28
C ALA A 35 8.40 0.57 -0.83
N HIS A 36 7.74 0.01 -1.86
CA HIS A 36 6.52 0.55 -2.43
C HIS A 36 5.38 0.57 -1.38
N GLU A 37 5.10 -0.57 -0.75
CA GLU A 37 4.06 -0.67 0.27
C GLU A 37 4.36 0.16 1.53
N ALA A 38 5.63 0.26 1.92
CA ALA A 38 6.05 1.08 3.05
C ALA A 38 5.78 2.58 2.80
N ALA A 39 5.92 3.05 1.55
CA ALA A 39 5.59 4.43 1.20
C ALA A 39 4.09 4.70 1.39
N HIS A 40 3.22 3.81 0.90
CA HIS A 40 1.78 3.91 1.15
C HIS A 40 1.47 3.97 2.65
N LYS A 41 2.00 3.02 3.41
CA LYS A 41 1.74 2.91 4.86
C LYS A 41 2.19 4.15 5.62
N ALA A 42 3.40 4.64 5.36
CA ALA A 42 3.94 5.80 6.03
C ALA A 42 3.09 7.05 5.78
N ALA A 43 2.66 7.27 4.54
CA ALA A 43 1.89 8.45 4.15
C ALA A 43 0.40 8.40 4.60
N GLY A 44 -0.16 7.19 4.73
CA GLY A 44 -1.53 6.96 5.17
C GLY A 44 -1.73 7.00 6.69
N GLY A 45 -0.66 6.81 7.47
CA GLY A 45 -0.70 6.93 8.93
C GLY A 45 -1.78 6.04 9.54
N SER A 46 -2.70 6.62 10.31
CA SER A 46 -3.79 5.88 10.97
C SER A 46 -4.86 5.34 10.01
N LEU A 47 -4.89 5.80 8.75
CA LEU A 47 -5.79 5.27 7.73
C LEU A 47 -5.19 4.09 6.96
N ALA A 48 -3.88 3.83 7.11
CA ALA A 48 -3.22 2.71 6.46
C ALA A 48 -3.15 1.48 7.38
N GLY A 49 -3.37 0.31 6.78
CA GLY A 49 -3.30 -0.99 7.43
C GLY A 49 -1.87 -1.57 7.50
N ALA A 50 -1.82 -2.90 7.65
CA ALA A 50 -0.57 -3.64 7.57
C ALA A 50 -0.10 -3.78 6.11
N ILE A 51 1.20 -3.99 5.93
CA ILE A 51 1.78 -4.37 4.63
C ILE A 51 1.55 -5.86 4.46
N VAL A 52 0.99 -6.25 3.32
CA VAL A 52 0.85 -7.65 2.91
C VAL A 52 1.72 -7.87 1.67
N ILE A 53 2.48 -8.96 1.66
CA ILE A 53 3.31 -9.36 0.51
C ILE A 53 2.85 -10.73 0.05
N GLU A 54 2.45 -10.80 -1.21
CA GLU A 54 1.98 -12.00 -1.87
C GLU A 54 3.13 -12.71 -2.58
N ARG A 55 3.17 -14.03 -2.42
CA ARG A 55 4.23 -14.89 -2.95
C ARG A 55 3.62 -15.98 -3.82
N ASN A 56 4.36 -16.39 -4.86
CA ASN A 56 3.96 -17.54 -5.66
C ASN A 56 4.28 -18.88 -4.97
N ALA A 57 3.99 -19.98 -5.66
CA ALA A 57 4.29 -21.34 -5.18
C ALA A 57 5.79 -21.55 -4.89
N ASP A 58 6.66 -20.84 -5.60
CA ASP A 58 8.11 -20.84 -5.39
C ASP A 58 8.55 -19.86 -4.30
N GLY A 59 7.64 -19.24 -3.53
CA GLY A 59 7.98 -18.30 -2.45
C GLY A 59 8.54 -16.94 -2.91
N ILE A 60 8.58 -16.69 -4.23
CA ILE A 60 9.03 -15.42 -4.82
C ILE A 60 7.92 -14.38 -4.64
N PRO A 61 8.22 -13.20 -4.06
CA PRO A 61 7.27 -12.09 -3.99
C PRO A 61 6.82 -11.65 -5.39
N MET A 62 5.51 -11.52 -5.58
CA MET A 62 4.90 -11.12 -6.85
C MET A 62 4.06 -9.85 -6.75
N ALA A 63 3.46 -9.58 -5.58
CA ALA A 63 2.66 -8.39 -5.34
C ALA A 63 2.71 -7.98 -3.86
N GLY A 64 2.26 -6.77 -3.58
CA GLY A 64 2.01 -6.28 -2.23
C GLY A 64 0.76 -5.40 -2.22
N HIS A 65 0.25 -5.15 -1.02
CA HIS A 65 -0.77 -4.12 -0.80
C HIS A 65 -0.72 -3.59 0.64
N VAL A 66 -1.24 -2.37 0.80
CA VAL A 66 -1.64 -1.77 2.07
C VAL A 66 -3.10 -1.36 1.97
N ASP A 67 -3.92 -1.87 2.88
CA ASP A 67 -5.31 -1.44 2.96
C ASP A 67 -5.38 0.03 3.43
N ILE A 68 -5.84 0.92 2.55
CA ILE A 68 -6.06 2.33 2.88
C ILE A 68 -7.56 2.54 3.13
N LYS A 69 -7.92 2.92 4.36
CA LYS A 69 -9.30 3.20 4.75
C LYS A 69 -9.81 4.45 4.04
N MET A 70 -10.71 4.24 3.07
CA MET A 70 -11.42 5.32 2.39
C MET A 70 -12.35 6.06 3.38
N PRO A 71 -12.35 7.41 3.40
CA PRO A 71 -13.29 8.16 4.22
C PRO A 71 -14.73 7.94 3.75
N ALA A 72 -15.66 7.86 4.70
CA ALA A 72 -17.07 8.05 4.42
C ALA A 72 -17.39 9.55 4.45
N LEU A 73 -18.34 9.99 3.62
CA LEU A 73 -18.81 11.37 3.62
C LEU A 73 -19.59 11.67 4.91
N ASP A 74 -18.99 12.47 5.79
CA ASP A 74 -19.62 12.97 7.01
C ASP A 74 -20.15 14.40 6.75
N SER A 75 -21.47 14.53 6.66
CA SER A 75 -22.13 15.82 6.43
C SER A 75 -22.15 16.72 7.66
N ALA A 76 -22.04 16.16 8.87
CA ALA A 76 -21.97 16.93 10.11
C ALA A 76 -20.55 17.46 10.38
N ASN A 77 -19.54 16.77 9.85
CA ASN A 77 -18.14 17.20 9.89
C ASN A 77 -17.44 17.07 8.52
N PRO A 78 -17.81 17.91 7.54
CA PRO A 78 -17.23 17.85 6.21
C PRO A 78 -15.71 18.14 6.22
N GLN A 79 -15.21 18.93 7.19
CA GLN A 79 -13.78 19.20 7.31
C GLN A 79 -12.99 17.93 7.66
N LYS A 80 -13.51 17.06 8.51
CA LYS A 80 -12.88 15.77 8.80
C LYS A 80 -12.80 14.91 7.53
N THR A 81 -13.88 14.84 6.76
CA THR A 81 -13.90 14.11 5.49
C THR A 81 -12.84 14.62 4.52
N ILE A 82 -12.69 15.95 4.38
CA ILE A 82 -11.65 16.57 3.54
C ILE A 82 -10.24 16.17 4.00
N ASN A 83 -9.99 16.20 5.31
CA ASN A 83 -8.67 15.87 5.88
C ASN A 83 -8.31 14.39 5.67
N ASP A 84 -9.27 13.50 5.89
CA ASP A 84 -9.09 12.07 5.69
C ASP A 84 -8.88 11.77 4.19
N ALA A 85 -9.67 12.39 3.31
CA ALA A 85 -9.51 12.24 1.86
C ALA A 85 -8.13 12.70 1.38
N ASN A 86 -7.64 13.85 1.85
CA ASN A 86 -6.28 14.31 1.55
C ASN A 86 -5.21 13.32 2.02
N THR A 87 -5.42 12.66 3.17
CA THR A 87 -4.51 11.62 3.66
C THR A 87 -4.52 10.39 2.78
N VAL A 88 -5.69 9.95 2.31
CA VAL A 88 -5.81 8.82 1.36
C VAL A 88 -5.15 9.15 0.02
N ILE A 89 -5.38 10.34 -0.54
CA ILE A 89 -4.73 10.78 -1.79
C ILE A 89 -3.21 10.76 -1.63
N ARG A 90 -2.68 11.34 -0.55
CA ARG A 90 -1.24 11.34 -0.27
C ARG A 90 -0.69 9.93 -0.11
N SER A 91 -1.41 9.05 0.59
CA SER A 91 -1.02 7.65 0.79
C SER A 91 -0.94 6.90 -0.53
N ALA A 92 -2.00 6.96 -1.33
CA ALA A 92 -2.04 6.32 -2.65
C ALA A 92 -0.95 6.88 -3.59
N MET A 93 -0.61 8.16 -3.50
CA MET A 93 0.40 8.77 -4.38
C MET A 93 1.81 8.80 -3.80
N ALA A 94 2.06 8.12 -2.68
CA ALA A 94 3.33 8.16 -1.97
C ALA A 94 4.49 7.41 -2.65
N PRO A 95 4.30 6.22 -3.25
CA PRO A 95 5.39 5.55 -3.94
C PRO A 95 5.93 6.37 -5.12
N SER A 96 7.19 6.16 -5.48
CA SER A 96 7.81 6.81 -6.65
C SER A 96 7.19 6.36 -7.98
N ASP A 97 6.58 5.18 -8.00
CA ASP A 97 6.01 4.52 -9.16
C ASP A 97 4.57 4.02 -8.89
N PRO A 98 3.61 4.91 -8.56
CA PRO A 98 2.25 4.50 -8.22
C PRO A 98 1.61 3.63 -9.30
N SER A 99 0.91 2.59 -8.87
CA SER A 99 0.21 1.66 -9.76
C SER A 99 -1.12 2.22 -10.25
N GLY A 100 -1.71 1.55 -11.25
CA GLY A 100 -3.07 1.87 -11.70
C GLY A 100 -4.13 1.74 -10.60
N GLN A 101 -3.93 0.88 -9.61
CA GLN A 101 -4.85 0.76 -8.47
C GLN A 101 -4.75 1.98 -7.56
N ASP A 102 -3.55 2.49 -7.35
CA ASP A 102 -3.31 3.63 -6.47
C ASP A 102 -3.92 4.91 -7.05
N PHE A 103 -3.78 5.12 -8.36
CA PHE A 103 -4.48 6.20 -9.04
C PHE A 103 -6.00 6.12 -8.87
N ARG A 104 -6.59 4.92 -8.88
CA ARG A 104 -8.04 4.74 -8.65
C ARG A 104 -8.43 5.09 -7.20
N VAL A 105 -7.63 4.66 -6.22
CA VAL A 105 -7.84 5.01 -4.80
C VAL A 105 -7.74 6.53 -4.61
N ALA A 106 -6.73 7.18 -5.20
CA ALA A 106 -6.57 8.63 -5.15
C ALA A 106 -7.77 9.35 -5.80
N ALA A 107 -8.21 8.91 -6.98
CA ALA A 107 -9.35 9.50 -7.67
C ALA A 107 -10.67 9.34 -6.90
N GLN A 108 -10.88 8.19 -6.24
CA GLN A 108 -12.04 7.98 -5.38
C GLN A 108 -12.04 8.93 -4.18
N ALA A 109 -10.89 9.09 -3.51
CA ALA A 109 -10.74 10.02 -2.40
C ALA A 109 -10.93 11.48 -2.85
N GLU A 110 -10.45 11.85 -4.04
CA GLU A 110 -10.67 13.18 -4.64
C GLU A 110 -12.16 13.46 -4.84
N SER A 111 -12.93 12.48 -5.33
CA SER A 111 -14.39 12.60 -5.47
C SER A 111 -15.09 12.87 -4.13
N ILE A 112 -14.71 12.13 -3.08
CA ILE A 112 -15.25 12.32 -1.72
C ILE A 112 -14.86 13.69 -1.17
N LYS A 113 -13.61 14.13 -1.40
CA LYS A 113 -13.13 15.46 -1.01
C LYS A 113 -13.98 16.57 -1.64
N MET A 114 -14.27 16.48 -2.93
CA MET A 114 -15.10 17.46 -3.64
C MET A 114 -16.53 17.51 -3.07
N GLN A 115 -17.13 16.35 -2.76
CA GLN A 115 -18.45 16.30 -2.13
C GLN A 115 -18.45 16.97 -0.76
N ALA A 116 -17.45 16.70 0.08
CA ALA A 116 -17.31 17.31 1.39
C ALA A 116 -17.07 18.82 1.32
N GLN A 117 -16.29 19.29 0.34
CA GLN A 117 -16.09 20.73 0.09
C GLN A 117 -17.41 21.42 -0.28
N ALA A 118 -18.25 20.78 -1.10
CA ALA A 118 -19.55 21.34 -1.46
C ALA A 118 -20.48 21.48 -0.24
N ILE A 119 -20.48 20.51 0.68
CA ILE A 119 -21.24 20.59 1.94
C ILE A 119 -20.70 21.73 2.82
N LYS A 120 -19.38 21.77 3.03
CA LYS A 120 -18.73 22.80 3.86
C LYS A 120 -19.08 24.22 3.39
N SER A 121 -19.08 24.46 2.08
CA SER A 121 -19.42 25.77 1.52
C SER A 121 -20.88 26.17 1.77
N LYS A 122 -21.82 25.21 1.70
CA LYS A 122 -23.25 25.45 2.01
C LYS A 122 -23.46 25.79 3.48
N ASP A 123 -22.78 25.08 4.38
CA ASP A 123 -22.88 25.33 5.82
C ASP A 123 -22.37 26.74 6.20
N VAL A 124 -21.34 27.22 5.52
CA VAL A 124 -20.84 28.59 5.70
C VAL A 124 -21.87 29.62 5.24
N GLY A 125 -22.48 29.42 4.06
CA GLY A 125 -23.55 30.30 3.55
C GLY A 125 -24.72 30.39 4.53
N ASN A 126 -25.25 29.25 4.97
CA ASN A 126 -26.35 29.22 5.93
C ASN A 126 -25.99 29.93 7.25
N LYS A 127 -24.76 29.77 7.75
CA LYS A 127 -24.32 30.47 8.97
C LYS A 127 -24.25 31.99 8.79
N LEU A 128 -23.92 32.49 7.61
CA LEU A 128 -23.93 33.92 7.34
C LEU A 128 -25.37 34.46 7.29
N ASP A 129 -26.28 33.71 6.68
CA ASP A 129 -27.69 34.09 6.56
C ASP A 129 -28.43 34.11 7.90
N TYR A 130 -28.06 33.24 8.85
CA TYR A 130 -28.62 33.25 10.22
C TYR A 130 -28.17 34.42 11.10
N ASN A 131 -27.12 35.15 10.72
CA ASN A 131 -26.56 36.27 11.50
C ASN A 131 -26.91 37.65 10.91
N ALA A 132 -27.77 37.71 9.88
CA ALA A 132 -28.29 38.93 9.27
C ALA A 132 -29.71 39.24 9.78
#